data_AF-A0A537IJ54-F1
#
_entry.id   AF-A0A537IJ54-F1
#
_cell.length_a   1.000
_cell.length_b   1.000
_cell.length_c   1.000
_cell.angle_alpha   90.00
_cell.angle_beta   90.00
_cell.angle_gamma   90.00
#
_symmetry.space_group_name_H-M   'P 1'
#
loop_
_entity.id
_entity.type
_entity.pdbx_description
1 polymer ?
#
loop_
_entity_poly.entity_id
_entity_poly.type
_entity_poly.pdbx_seq_one_letter_code
_entity_poly.pdbx_strand_id
1 'polypeptide(L)'
;MPQPQFTDMPLGHLGNIEVSKYQTATGSRLRLRRHTPRPAEVYLDPLELEGLTRVRYKPIALLPPRSEQTDEATPRTDGTMEPLQNEFALVSVGVAHVGSEEALLIRDMNAGQAVLLRAHELDALLRARHRDFAPLVDTSDLVAIPEADIDQA
;
A
#
# COMPACT_ATOMS: atom_id res chain seq x y z
N MET A 1 30.13 -6.44 -16.54
CA MET A 1 29.15 -6.13 -15.47
C MET A 1 27.81 -6.69 -15.93
N PRO A 2 27.24 -7.72 -15.29
CA PRO A 2 25.88 -8.15 -15.62
C PRO A 2 24.91 -7.00 -15.32
N GLN A 3 24.01 -6.71 -16.25
CA GLN A 3 22.95 -5.72 -16.03
C GLN A 3 22.01 -6.26 -14.94
N PRO A 4 21.58 -5.43 -13.97
CA PRO A 4 20.55 -5.85 -13.02
C PRO A 4 19.30 -6.24 -13.80
N GLN A 5 18.84 -7.48 -13.60
CA GLN A 5 17.58 -7.95 -14.16
C GLN A 5 16.46 -7.30 -13.35
N PHE A 6 15.87 -6.24 -13.91
CA PHE A 6 14.67 -5.63 -13.37
C PHE A 6 13.48 -6.47 -13.78
N THR A 7 12.94 -7.25 -12.83
CA THR A 7 11.70 -7.99 -13.05
C THR A 7 10.53 -7.10 -12.66
N ASP A 8 9.62 -6.91 -13.62
CA ASP A 8 8.38 -6.19 -13.45
C ASP A 8 7.22 -7.19 -13.55
N MET A 9 6.49 -7.35 -12.45
CA MET A 9 5.39 -8.30 -12.36
C MET A 9 4.08 -7.54 -12.13
N PRO A 10 3.18 -7.50 -13.13
CA PRO A 10 1.94 -6.73 -13.02
C PRO A 10 1.04 -7.33 -11.95
N LEU A 11 0.48 -6.46 -11.09
CA LEU A 11 -0.55 -6.82 -10.11
C LEU A 11 -1.94 -6.43 -10.60
N GLY A 12 -2.05 -5.33 -11.35
CA GLY A 12 -3.33 -4.90 -11.93
C GLY A 12 -3.34 -3.42 -12.27
N HIS A 13 -4.54 -2.91 -12.53
CA HIS A 13 -4.80 -1.50 -12.82
C HIS A 13 -5.89 -0.99 -11.89
N LEU A 14 -5.73 0.24 -11.40
CA LEU A 14 -6.69 0.92 -10.55
C LEU A 14 -6.99 2.28 -11.15
N GLY A 15 -8.08 2.36 -11.90
CA GLY A 15 -8.34 3.49 -12.80
C GLY A 15 -7.29 3.55 -13.90
N ASN A 16 -6.53 4.65 -13.97
CA ASN A 16 -5.43 4.85 -14.92
C ASN A 16 -4.03 4.61 -14.31
N ILE A 17 -3.97 3.99 -13.13
CA ILE A 17 -2.73 3.72 -12.41
C ILE A 17 -2.43 2.22 -12.53
N GLU A 18 -1.31 1.91 -13.14
CA GLU A 18 -0.74 0.56 -13.17
C GLU A 18 -0.07 0.28 -11.83
N VAL A 19 -0.31 -0.92 -11.31
CA VAL A 19 0.31 -1.42 -10.09
C VAL A 19 1.12 -2.65 -10.44
N SER A 20 2.40 -2.64 -10.09
CA SER A 20 3.28 -3.79 -10.30
C SER A 20 4.28 -3.97 -9.17
N LYS A 21 4.70 -5.22 -8.96
CA LYS A 21 5.87 -5.53 -8.15
C LYS A 21 7.11 -5.32 -9.01
N TYR A 22 8.05 -4.54 -8.51
CA TYR A 22 9.26 -4.16 -9.23
C TYR A 22 10.51 -4.51 -8.44
N GLN A 23 11.39 -5.32 -9.03
CA GLN A 23 12.66 -5.69 -8.40
C GLN A 23 13.72 -4.61 -8.65
N THR A 24 14.20 -3.96 -7.59
CA THR A 24 15.34 -3.03 -7.65
C THR A 24 16.62 -3.69 -7.14
N ALA A 25 17.76 -3.02 -7.33
CA ALA A 25 19.04 -3.45 -6.75
C ALA A 25 19.03 -3.50 -5.22
N THR A 26 18.15 -2.73 -4.57
CA THR A 26 18.03 -2.66 -3.09
C THR A 26 16.85 -3.46 -2.55
N GLY A 27 16.17 -4.27 -3.38
CA GLY A 27 15.02 -5.07 -2.95
C GLY A 27 13.76 -4.87 -3.79
N SER A 28 12.72 -5.67 -3.51
CA SER A 28 11.42 -5.55 -4.17
C SER A 28 10.66 -4.33 -3.68
N ARG A 29 10.00 -3.62 -4.59
CA ARG A 29 9.17 -2.45 -4.32
C ARG A 29 7.81 -2.59 -4.99
N LEU A 30 6.81 -1.87 -4.50
CA LEU A 30 5.58 -1.63 -5.24
C LEU A 30 5.80 -0.44 -6.16
N ARG A 31 5.55 -0.62 -7.46
CA ARG A 31 5.58 0.46 -8.45
C ARG A 31 4.15 0.90 -8.74
N LEU A 32 3.90 2.20 -8.63
CA LEU A 32 2.70 2.83 -9.13
C LEU A 32 3.09 3.69 -10.33
N ARG A 33 2.40 3.50 -11.46
CA ARG A 33 2.71 4.22 -12.71
C ARG A 33 1.43 4.73 -13.37
N ARG A 34 1.42 5.99 -13.74
CA ARG A 34 0.35 6.63 -14.52
C ARG A 34 0.94 7.19 -15.81
N HIS A 35 0.33 6.90 -16.95
CA HIS A 35 0.78 7.39 -18.25
C HIS A 35 0.12 8.70 -18.70
N THR A 36 -1.18 8.87 -18.42
CA THR A 36 -1.97 10.04 -18.83
C THR A 36 -2.87 10.51 -17.67
N PRO A 37 -3.26 11.79 -17.61
CA PRO A 37 -2.87 12.89 -18.49
C PRO A 37 -1.48 13.46 -18.19
N ARG A 38 -0.91 13.16 -17.01
CA ARG A 38 0.45 13.55 -16.62
C ARG A 38 1.22 12.30 -16.19
N PRO A 39 2.28 11.93 -16.92
CA PRO A 39 3.14 10.83 -16.52
C PRO A 39 3.65 11.02 -15.09
N ALA A 40 3.49 9.99 -14.27
CA ALA A 40 4.01 9.95 -12.91
C ALA A 40 4.34 8.52 -12.53
N GLU A 41 5.38 8.37 -11.72
CA GLU A 41 5.85 7.07 -11.25
C GLU A 41 6.41 7.22 -9.84
N VAL A 42 6.08 6.27 -8.96
CA VAL A 42 6.66 6.17 -7.63
C VAL A 42 6.92 4.70 -7.30
N TYR A 43 7.96 4.49 -6.49
CA TYR A 43 8.34 3.19 -5.98
C TYR A 43 8.25 3.22 -4.46
N LEU A 44 7.31 2.47 -3.91
CA LEU A 44 7.10 2.35 -2.48
C LEU A 44 7.84 1.12 -1.97
N ASP A 45 8.68 1.31 -0.96
CA ASP A 45 9.35 0.20 -0.30
C ASP A 45 8.41 -0.51 0.69
N PRO A 46 8.76 -1.74 1.14
CA PRO A 46 7.93 -2.49 2.09
C PRO A 46 7.63 -1.75 3.40
N LEU A 47 8.54 -0.89 3.87
CA LEU A 47 8.38 -0.16 5.13
C LEU A 47 7.40 1.02 4.97
N GLU A 48 7.44 1.71 3.84
CA GLU A 48 6.46 2.74 3.48
C GLU A 48 5.06 2.13 3.34
N LEU A 49 4.96 0.95 2.73
CA LEU A 49 3.69 0.21 2.59
C LEU A 49 3.16 -0.26 3.95
N GLU A 50 4.01 -0.76 4.84
CA GLU A 50 3.64 -1.08 6.22
C GLU A 50 3.10 0.16 6.93
N GLY A 51 3.80 1.30 6.83
CA GLY A 51 3.35 2.56 7.39
C GLY A 51 1.97 3.00 6.89
N LEU A 52 1.65 2.78 5.60
CA LEU A 52 0.33 3.09 5.04
C LEU A 52 -0.81 2.31 5.71
N THR A 53 -0.55 1.13 6.29
CA THR A 53 -1.57 0.39 7.05
C THR A 53 -2.03 1.13 8.32
N ARG A 54 -1.21 2.08 8.80
CA ARG A 54 -1.46 2.89 10.00
C ARG A 54 -2.08 4.25 9.72
N VAL A 55 -2.31 4.61 8.45
CA VAL A 55 -2.79 5.96 8.07
C VAL A 55 -4.10 6.35 8.74
N ARG A 56 -4.98 5.38 9.06
CA ARG A 56 -6.22 5.66 9.81
C ARG A 56 -5.96 6.22 11.22
N TYR A 57 -4.85 5.82 11.85
CA TYR A 57 -4.47 6.23 13.20
C TYR A 57 -3.51 7.42 13.19
N LYS A 58 -2.69 7.55 12.14
CA LYS A 58 -1.74 8.64 11.94
C LYS A 58 -1.90 9.23 10.53
N PRO A 59 -2.93 10.08 10.31
CA PRO A 59 -3.20 10.62 8.98
C PRO A 59 -2.03 11.48 8.49
N ILE A 60 -1.68 11.34 7.22
CA ILE A 60 -0.70 12.20 6.55
C ILE A 60 -1.44 13.19 5.63
N ALA A 61 -0.96 14.43 5.56
CA ALA A 61 -1.60 15.50 4.79
C ALA A 61 -1.72 15.20 3.28
N LEU A 62 -0.91 14.27 2.77
CA LEU A 62 -0.91 13.88 1.36
C LEU A 62 -2.17 13.10 0.97
N LEU A 63 -2.64 12.22 1.85
CA LEU A 63 -3.78 11.37 1.53
C LEU A 63 -5.08 12.13 1.80
N PRO A 64 -6.06 12.05 0.87
CA PRO A 64 -7.35 12.67 1.08
C PRO A 64 -7.99 12.11 2.37
N PRO A 65 -8.75 12.91 3.12
CA PRO A 65 -9.45 12.41 4.30
C PRO A 65 -10.32 11.24 3.86
N ARG A 66 -10.10 10.08 4.46
CA ARG A 66 -10.86 8.89 4.15
C ARG A 66 -12.31 9.21 4.49
N SER A 67 -13.17 9.23 3.47
CA SER A 67 -14.60 9.35 3.71
C SER A 67 -14.98 8.21 4.66
N GLU A 68 -15.78 8.50 5.69
CA GLU A 68 -16.38 7.49 6.58
C GLU A 68 -17.38 6.64 5.79
N GLN A 69 -16.91 5.95 4.75
CA GLN A 69 -17.63 4.84 4.17
C GLN A 69 -17.27 3.64 5.00
N THR A 70 -18.24 3.23 5.79
CA THR A 70 -18.37 1.89 6.35
C THR A 70 -18.02 0.90 5.24
N ASP A 71 -16.83 0.28 5.33
CA ASP A 71 -16.46 -0.89 4.53
C ASP A 71 -17.34 -2.07 5.01
N GLU A 72 -18.66 -1.99 4.84
CA GLU A 72 -19.57 -3.11 5.12
C GLU A 72 -19.30 -4.28 4.15
N ALA A 73 -18.75 -3.97 2.97
CA ALA A 73 -18.33 -4.99 2.02
C ALA A 73 -16.97 -5.56 2.40
N THR A 74 -16.94 -6.84 2.77
CA THR A 74 -15.70 -7.58 2.94
C THR A 74 -14.90 -7.56 1.62
N PRO A 75 -13.66 -7.04 1.62
CA PRO A 75 -12.85 -6.99 0.40
C PRO A 75 -12.60 -8.41 -0.13
N ARG A 76 -12.80 -8.61 -1.44
CA ARG A 76 -12.51 -9.87 -2.12
C ARG A 76 -11.27 -9.70 -2.98
N THR A 77 -10.22 -10.44 -2.67
CA THR A 77 -9.04 -10.53 -3.53
C THR A 77 -9.35 -11.42 -4.72
N ASP A 78 -8.81 -11.08 -5.89
CA ASP A 78 -8.88 -11.91 -7.10
C ASP A 78 -8.04 -13.21 -7.01
N GLY A 79 -7.40 -13.45 -5.86
CA GLY A 79 -6.57 -14.61 -5.57
C GLY A 79 -5.08 -14.34 -5.69
N THR A 80 -4.67 -13.16 -6.17
CA THR A 80 -3.25 -12.82 -6.34
C THR A 80 -2.85 -11.77 -5.31
N MET A 81 -2.21 -12.24 -4.24
CA MET A 81 -1.58 -11.39 -3.23
C MET A 81 -0.08 -11.67 -3.25
N GLU A 82 0.71 -10.62 -3.47
CA GLU A 82 2.15 -10.70 -3.63
C GLU A 82 2.88 -10.23 -2.38
N PRO A 83 3.82 -11.03 -1.84
CA PRO A 83 4.63 -10.60 -0.72
C PRO A 83 5.71 -9.61 -1.20
N LEU A 84 5.91 -8.57 -0.39
CA LEU A 84 7.01 -7.61 -0.48
C LEU A 84 7.71 -7.54 0.87
N GLN A 85 9.03 -7.67 0.87
CA GLN A 85 9.84 -7.75 2.08
C GLN A 85 11.16 -7.00 1.93
N ASN A 86 11.58 -6.34 3.01
CA ASN A 86 12.96 -5.88 3.23
C ASN A 86 13.40 -6.25 4.65
N GLU A 87 14.52 -5.70 5.13
CA GLU A 87 15.05 -5.97 6.47
C GLU A 87 14.19 -5.41 7.62
N PHE A 88 13.19 -4.56 7.34
CA PHE A 88 12.38 -3.88 8.36
C PHE A 88 10.90 -4.27 8.33
N ALA A 89 10.37 -4.67 7.18
CA ALA A 89 8.93 -4.85 6.97
C ALA A 89 8.62 -6.03 6.06
N LEU A 90 7.46 -6.65 6.30
CA LEU A 90 6.88 -7.70 5.48
C LEU A 90 5.40 -7.38 5.24
N VAL A 91 5.04 -7.13 3.98
CA VAL A 91 3.67 -6.82 3.58
C VAL A 91 3.21 -7.73 2.45
N SER A 92 1.90 -7.91 2.35
CA SER A 92 1.25 -8.56 1.23
C SER A 92 0.38 -7.54 0.48
N VAL A 93 0.53 -7.46 -0.83
CA VAL A 93 -0.14 -6.48 -1.69
C VAL A 93 -0.91 -7.15 -2.82
N GLY A 94 -2.06 -6.63 -3.19
CA GLY A 94 -2.82 -7.15 -4.33
C GLY A 94 -4.04 -6.29 -4.64
N VAL A 95 -4.71 -6.60 -5.75
CA VAL A 95 -5.94 -5.92 -6.13
C VAL A 95 -7.11 -6.62 -5.45
N ALA A 96 -7.96 -5.82 -4.81
CA ALA A 96 -9.18 -6.29 -4.16
C ALA A 96 -10.40 -5.54 -4.68
N HIS A 97 -11.54 -6.21 -4.67
CA HIS A 97 -12.83 -5.65 -5.01
C HIS A 97 -13.61 -5.34 -3.73
N VAL A 98 -14.14 -4.12 -3.65
CA VAL A 98 -15.01 -3.63 -2.57
C VAL A 98 -16.30 -3.15 -3.21
N GLY A 99 -17.34 -3.99 -3.14
CA GLY A 99 -18.57 -3.77 -3.91
C GLY A 99 -18.28 -3.81 -5.41
N SER A 100 -18.46 -2.67 -6.10
CA SER A 100 -18.15 -2.51 -7.52
C SER A 100 -16.82 -1.81 -7.80
N GLU A 101 -16.09 -1.38 -6.77
CA GLU A 101 -14.83 -0.64 -6.92
C GLU A 101 -13.63 -1.56 -6.72
N GLU A 102 -12.57 -1.35 -7.51
CA GLU A 102 -11.26 -1.95 -7.27
C GLU A 102 -10.42 -1.05 -6.37
N ALA A 103 -9.64 -1.66 -5.49
CA ALA A 103 -8.72 -1.00 -4.59
C ALA A 103 -7.43 -1.81 -4.44
N LEU A 104 -6.34 -1.14 -4.10
CA LEU A 104 -5.12 -1.80 -3.67
C LEU A 104 -5.28 -2.21 -2.21
N LEU A 105 -5.22 -3.51 -1.94
CA LEU A 105 -5.11 -4.04 -0.60
C LEU A 105 -3.63 -4.15 -0.22
N ILE A 106 -3.27 -3.55 0.92
CA ILE A 106 -1.97 -3.71 1.56
C ILE A 106 -2.22 -4.29 2.95
N ARG A 107 -1.58 -5.41 3.27
CA ARG A 107 -1.66 -6.08 4.57
C ARG A 107 -0.27 -6.16 5.19
N ASP A 108 -0.12 -5.59 6.38
CA ASP A 108 1.02 -5.83 7.25
C ASP A 108 0.93 -7.26 7.78
N MET A 109 1.95 -8.07 7.47
CA MET A 109 1.98 -9.48 7.86
C MET A 109 2.46 -9.69 9.31
N ASN A 110 3.07 -8.67 9.93
CA ASN A 110 3.51 -8.70 11.31
C ASN A 110 2.39 -8.28 12.27
N ALA A 111 1.73 -7.14 12.00
CA ALA A 111 0.69 -6.62 12.88
C ALA A 111 -0.74 -7.06 12.50
N GLY A 112 -0.91 -7.71 11.33
CA GLY A 112 -2.22 -8.10 10.82
C GLY A 112 -3.09 -6.92 10.34
N GLN A 113 -2.59 -5.69 10.42
CA GLN A 113 -3.27 -4.48 9.96
C GLN A 113 -3.38 -4.46 8.44
N ALA A 114 -4.45 -3.86 7.93
CA ALA A 114 -4.66 -3.75 6.49
C ALA A 114 -5.26 -2.41 6.10
N VAL A 115 -4.91 -1.94 4.91
CA VAL A 115 -5.47 -0.75 4.28
C VAL A 115 -5.90 -1.08 2.85
N LEU A 116 -7.03 -0.50 2.46
CA LEU A 116 -7.52 -0.47 1.09
C LEU A 116 -7.33 0.95 0.58
N LEU A 117 -6.64 1.09 -0.55
CA LEU A 117 -6.40 2.37 -1.21
C LEU A 117 -7.06 2.37 -2.57
N ARG A 118 -8.03 3.27 -2.76
CA ARG A 118 -8.74 3.43 -4.03
C ARG A 118 -7.89 4.23 -5.02
N ALA A 119 -8.30 4.25 -6.29
CA ALA A 119 -7.58 4.93 -7.36
C ALA A 119 -7.22 6.40 -7.04
N HIS A 120 -8.11 7.14 -6.38
CA HIS A 120 -7.85 8.54 -6.02
C HIS A 120 -6.82 8.71 -4.89
N GLU A 121 -6.72 7.75 -3.95
CA GLU A 121 -5.69 7.72 -2.92
C GLU A 121 -4.33 7.35 -3.52
N LEU A 122 -4.30 6.40 -4.47
CA LEU A 122 -3.09 6.07 -5.22
C LEU A 122 -2.61 7.25 -6.08
N ASP A 123 -3.53 8.04 -6.64
CA ASP A 123 -3.19 9.27 -7.37
C ASP A 123 -2.53 10.33 -6.46
N ALA A 124 -2.88 10.36 -5.18
CA ALA A 124 -2.19 11.16 -4.19
C ALA A 124 -0.78 10.61 -3.91
N LEU A 125 -0.62 9.29 -3.79
CA LEU A 125 0.69 8.65 -3.59
C LEU A 125 1.68 8.86 -4.74
N LEU A 126 1.21 9.02 -5.98
CA LEU A 126 2.08 9.38 -7.11
C LEU A 126 2.80 10.74 -6.93
N ARG A 127 2.36 11.57 -5.98
CA ARG A 127 3.00 12.84 -5.61
C ARG A 127 3.85 12.74 -4.33
N ALA A 128 3.84 11.57 -3.67
CA ALA A 128 4.55 11.36 -2.42
C ALA A 128 6.07 11.42 -2.59
N ARG A 129 6.74 11.83 -1.52
CA ARG A 129 8.18 11.70 -1.30
C ARG A 129 8.40 10.82 -0.08
N HIS A 130 9.57 10.19 0.02
CA HIS A 130 9.95 9.35 1.17
C HIS A 130 9.70 10.03 2.53
N ARG A 131 9.98 11.34 2.64
CA ARG A 131 9.75 12.11 3.87
C ARG A 131 8.27 12.22 4.28
N ASP A 132 7.35 12.07 3.34
CA ASP A 132 5.91 12.17 3.60
C ASP A 132 5.39 10.91 4.31
N PHE A 133 6.14 9.79 4.25
CA PHE A 133 5.86 8.55 4.98
C PHE A 133 6.55 8.49 6.34
N ALA A 134 7.52 9.37 6.62
CA ALA A 134 8.25 9.37 7.89
C ALA A 134 7.35 9.34 9.13
N PRO A 135 6.22 10.08 9.19
CA PRO A 135 5.30 9.97 10.32
C PRO A 135 4.72 8.55 10.49
N LEU A 136 4.44 7.85 9.40
CA LEU A 136 3.82 6.52 9.43
C LEU A 136 4.78 5.41 9.87
N VAL A 137 6.07 5.63 9.61
CA VAL A 137 7.14 4.70 9.97
C VAL A 137 7.59 4.90 11.42
N ASP A 138 7.46 6.11 11.97
CA ASP A 138 7.76 6.38 13.37
C ASP A 138 6.69 5.79 14.29
N THR A 139 7.06 4.70 14.96
CA THR A 139 6.22 3.94 15.90
C THR A 139 6.24 4.48 17.33
N SER A 140 7.04 5.51 17.61
CA SER A 140 7.23 6.04 18.97
C SER A 140 5.91 6.54 19.60
N ASP A 141 4.97 6.99 18.77
CA ASP A 141 3.66 7.48 19.21
C ASP A 141 2.59 6.37 19.32
N LEU A 142 2.88 5.12 18.91
CA LEU A 142 1.89 4.05 18.73
C LEU A 142 1.61 3.22 20.00
N VAL A 143 2.14 3.61 21.17
CA VAL A 143 1.92 2.93 22.47
C VAL A 143 0.43 2.86 22.87
N ALA A 144 -0.47 3.48 22.10
CA ALA A 144 -1.91 3.54 22.35
C ALA A 144 -2.79 2.93 21.25
N ILE A 145 -2.26 2.14 20.30
CA ILE A 145 -3.15 1.37 19.39
C ILE A 145 -3.76 0.21 20.22
N PRO A 146 -5.09 0.13 20.37
CA PRO A 146 -5.72 -1.00 21.03
C PRO A 146 -5.38 -2.27 20.26
N GLU A 147 -4.81 -3.28 20.94
CA GLU A 147 -4.80 -4.64 20.41
C GLU A 147 -6.26 -5.05 20.14
N ALA A 148 -6.52 -5.67 19.00
CA ALA A 148 -7.84 -6.23 18.75
C ALA A 148 -8.03 -7.39 19.75
N ASP A 149 -8.95 -7.23 20.71
CA ASP A 149 -9.36 -8.31 21.60
C ASP A 149 -9.87 -9.49 20.75
N ILE A 150 -9.06 -10.54 20.66
CA ILE A 150 -9.36 -11.77 19.91
C ILE A 150 -10.29 -12.73 20.68
N ASP A 151 -10.77 -12.32 21.86
CA ASP A 151 -11.57 -13.15 22.76
C ASP A 151 -13.10 -12.97 22.61
N GLN A 152 -13.58 -12.47 21.48
CA GLN A 152 -15.03 -12.44 21.17
C GLN A 152 -15.33 -13.10 19.83
N ALA A 153 -15.28 -14.44 19.81
CA ALA A 153 -15.89 -15.29 18.78
C ALA A 153 -16.68 -16.42 19.45
#